data_AF-A0A1H3DMZ4-F1
#
_entry.id   AF-A0A1H3DMZ4-F1
#
_cell.length_a   1.000
_cell.length_b   1.000
_cell.length_c   1.000
_cell.angle_alpha   90.00
_cell.angle_beta   90.00
_cell.angle_gamma   90.00
#
_symmetry.space_group_name_H-M   'P 1'
#
loop_
_entity.id
_entity.type
_entity.pdbx_description
1 polymer ?
#
loop_
_entity_poly.entity_id
_entity_poly.type
_entity_poly.pdbx_seq_one_letter_code
_entity_poly.pdbx_strand_id
1 'polypeptide(L)'
;MAGGDNRAVTLEAHQKALDVTAWLLWFGETVLNAQQVTLTRVAFFIAKAKFYDQFRNRLNDRQAKVIERMFREGPEGFKGGLSAENYIAITGTSRATTTRDLQDLVEMGALNRTGERRHTRYWLMFESERSKRNDQPPTE
;
A
#
# COMPACT_ATOMS: atom_id res chain seq x y z
N MET A 1 -53.29 -43.34 29.80
CA MET A 1 -53.31 -42.12 28.96
C MET A 1 -52.20 -41.23 29.45
N ALA A 2 -51.04 -41.30 28.81
CA ALA A 2 -50.59 -40.42 27.73
C ALA A 2 -49.98 -39.12 28.32
N GLY A 3 -48.68 -38.94 28.08
CA GLY A 3 -47.90 -37.82 28.60
C GLY A 3 -46.42 -38.14 28.82
N GLY A 4 -45.91 -39.21 28.20
CA GLY A 4 -44.48 -39.43 28.06
C GLY A 4 -43.91 -38.44 27.05
N ASP A 5 -42.72 -37.96 27.38
CA ASP A 5 -41.76 -37.35 26.46
C ASP A 5 -42.02 -35.92 25.95
N ASN A 6 -41.88 -34.94 26.86
CA ASN A 6 -41.63 -33.55 26.47
C ASN A 6 -40.28 -33.02 26.97
N ARG A 7 -39.38 -33.91 27.46
CA ARG A 7 -38.03 -33.55 27.92
C ARG A 7 -36.95 -33.88 26.88
N ALA A 8 -37.14 -34.93 26.08
CA ALA A 8 -36.21 -35.26 24.99
C ALA A 8 -36.24 -34.19 23.88
N VAL A 9 -37.42 -33.67 23.55
CA VAL A 9 -37.61 -32.68 22.47
C VAL A 9 -36.97 -31.33 22.81
N THR A 10 -36.85 -30.97 24.09
CA THR A 10 -36.23 -29.70 24.52
C THR A 10 -34.71 -29.74 24.47
N LEU A 11 -34.05 -30.89 24.72
CA LEU A 11 -32.60 -30.97 24.61
C LEU A 11 -32.11 -31.00 23.16
N GLU A 12 -32.83 -31.69 22.27
CA GLU A 12 -32.46 -31.76 20.85
C GLU A 12 -32.62 -30.41 20.13
N ALA A 13 -33.59 -29.58 20.54
CA ALA A 13 -33.77 -28.23 20.00
C ALA A 13 -32.69 -27.23 20.46
N HIS A 14 -32.14 -27.40 21.67
CA HIS A 14 -31.04 -26.58 22.17
C HIS A 14 -29.66 -26.99 21.62
N GLN A 15 -29.48 -28.24 21.20
CA GLN A 15 -28.24 -28.70 20.55
C GLN A 15 -28.14 -28.30 19.07
N LYS A 16 -29.24 -27.89 18.42
CA LYS A 16 -29.22 -27.29 17.07
C LYS A 16 -29.02 -25.76 17.06
N ALA A 17 -29.02 -25.10 18.22
CA ALA A 17 -28.96 -23.65 18.37
C ALA A 17 -27.57 -23.10 18.76
N LEU A 18 -26.53 -23.95 18.74
CA LEU A 18 -25.16 -23.61 19.13
C LEU A 18 -24.14 -23.99 18.05
N ASP A 19 -24.53 -23.96 16.78
CA ASP A 19 -23.55 -24.01 15.69
C ASP A 19 -22.86 -22.65 15.56
N VAL A 20 -21.83 -22.45 16.40
CA VAL A 20 -20.99 -21.25 16.41
C VAL A 20 -19.90 -21.30 15.33
N THR A 21 -19.89 -22.33 14.48
CA THR A 21 -18.84 -22.55 13.47
C THR A 21 -18.71 -21.35 12.52
N ALA A 22 -19.83 -20.83 12.02
CA ALA A 22 -19.83 -19.67 11.13
C ALA A 22 -19.24 -18.42 11.80
N TRP A 23 -19.55 -18.21 13.08
CA TRP A 23 -19.01 -17.09 13.86
C TRP A 23 -17.51 -17.26 14.12
N LEU A 24 -17.05 -18.46 14.47
CA LEU A 24 -15.64 -18.76 14.68
C LEU A 24 -14.81 -18.60 13.39
N LEU A 25 -15.35 -19.02 12.24
CA LEU A 25 -14.71 -18.83 10.94
C LEU A 25 -14.58 -17.34 10.60
N TRP A 26 -15.67 -16.58 10.68
CA TRP A 26 -15.65 -15.13 10.48
C TRP A 26 -14.69 -14.42 11.43
N PHE A 27 -14.66 -14.83 12.71
CA PHE A 27 -13.77 -14.26 13.70
C PHE A 27 -12.30 -14.57 13.37
N GLY A 28 -11.99 -15.82 13.04
CA GLY A 28 -10.66 -16.24 12.60
C GLY A 28 -10.18 -15.45 11.39
N GLU A 29 -11.02 -15.33 10.36
CA GLU A 29 -10.73 -14.51 9.17
C GLU A 29 -10.50 -13.05 9.53
N THR A 30 -11.32 -12.48 10.41
CA THR A 30 -11.18 -11.09 10.86
C THR A 30 -9.86 -10.86 11.59
N VAL A 31 -9.45 -11.80 12.47
CA VAL A 31 -8.17 -11.74 13.18
C VAL A 31 -6.99 -11.82 12.20
N LEU A 32 -7.04 -12.74 11.24
CA LEU A 32 -6.02 -12.87 10.20
C LEU A 32 -5.91 -11.59 9.35
N ASN A 33 -7.05 -11.02 8.96
CA ASN A 33 -7.09 -9.75 8.24
C ASN A 33 -6.48 -8.60 9.05
N ALA A 34 -6.79 -8.51 10.35
CA ALA A 34 -6.23 -7.49 11.23
C ALA A 34 -4.70 -7.63 11.38
N GLN A 35 -4.21 -8.86 11.49
CA GLN A 35 -2.77 -9.14 11.50
C GLN A 35 -2.11 -8.70 10.19
N GLN A 36 -2.69 -9.07 9.05
CA GLN A 36 -2.15 -8.71 7.74
C GLN A 36 -2.09 -7.19 7.54
N VAL A 37 -3.16 -6.47 7.89
CA VAL A 37 -3.21 -5.01 7.83
C VAL A 37 -2.11 -4.38 8.69
N THR A 38 -1.86 -4.94 9.88
CA THR A 38 -0.81 -4.45 10.78
C THR A 38 0.57 -4.68 10.19
N LEU A 39 0.85 -5.88 9.68
CA LEU A 39 2.11 -6.22 9.02
C LEU A 39 2.40 -5.30 7.82
N THR A 40 1.40 -5.05 6.98
CA THR A 40 1.51 -4.14 5.83
C THR A 40 1.89 -2.72 6.27
N ARG A 41 1.28 -2.21 7.35
CA ARG A 41 1.62 -0.87 7.89
C ARG A 41 3.03 -0.81 8.45
N VAL A 42 3.44 -1.82 9.21
CA VAL A 42 4.80 -1.91 9.77
C VAL A 42 5.83 -1.95 8.64
N ALA A 43 5.63 -2.80 7.63
CA ALA A 43 6.49 -2.88 6.46
C ALA A 43 6.59 -1.53 5.74
N PHE A 44 5.46 -0.82 5.58
CA PHE A 44 5.43 0.51 4.98
C PHE A 44 6.25 1.54 5.77
N PHE A 45 6.15 1.56 7.10
CA PHE A 45 6.95 2.49 7.92
C PHE A 45 8.45 2.20 7.85
N ILE A 46 8.84 0.92 7.85
CA ILE A 46 10.24 0.51 7.65
C ILE A 46 10.74 0.97 6.28
N ALA A 47 9.96 0.74 5.21
CA ALA A 47 10.30 1.18 3.86
C ALA A 47 10.42 2.71 3.77
N LYS A 48 9.50 3.45 4.39
CA LYS A 48 9.55 4.93 4.47
C LYS A 48 10.80 5.42 5.21
N ALA A 49 11.15 4.79 6.33
CA ALA A 49 12.35 5.15 7.08
C ALA A 49 13.62 4.96 6.24
N LYS A 50 13.77 3.77 5.63
CA LYS A 50 14.88 3.46 4.72
C LYS A 50 14.96 4.41 3.53
N PHE A 51 13.82 4.75 2.94
CA PHE A 51 13.77 5.73 1.84
C PHE A 51 14.36 7.07 2.27
N TYR A 52 13.94 7.60 3.42
CA TYR A 52 14.45 8.88 3.88
C TYR A 52 15.92 8.81 4.31
N ASP A 53 16.36 7.72 4.92
CA ASP A 53 17.77 7.50 5.23
C ASP A 53 18.64 7.60 3.96
N GLN A 54 18.18 6.99 2.86
CA GLN A 54 18.89 6.99 1.60
C GLN A 54 18.85 8.33 0.84
N PHE A 55 17.71 9.03 0.84
CA PHE A 55 17.50 10.16 -0.09
C PHE A 55 17.36 11.53 0.55
N ARG A 56 17.09 11.65 1.86
CA ARG A 56 16.72 12.93 2.49
C ARG A 56 17.70 14.06 2.19
N ASN A 57 19.00 13.78 2.22
CA ASN A 57 20.05 14.79 2.02
C ASN A 57 20.29 15.16 0.53
N ARG A 58 19.64 14.45 -0.40
CA ARG A 58 19.77 14.65 -1.85
C ARG A 58 18.53 15.32 -2.47
N LEU A 59 17.41 15.31 -1.75
CA LEU A 59 16.16 15.92 -2.21
C LEU A 59 16.23 17.44 -2.01
N ASN A 60 15.85 18.19 -3.05
CA ASN A 60 15.53 19.60 -2.88
C ASN A 60 14.15 19.78 -2.19
N ASP A 61 13.84 20.99 -1.73
CA ASP A 61 12.61 21.26 -0.97
C ASP A 61 11.32 20.87 -1.72
N ARG A 62 11.29 21.06 -3.04
CA ARG A 62 10.12 20.76 -3.87
C ARG A 62 9.94 19.26 -4.03
N GLN A 63 11.02 18.55 -4.29
CA GLN A 63 11.04 17.09 -4.36
C GLN A 63 10.64 16.49 -3.01
N ALA A 64 11.22 16.97 -1.91
CA ALA A 64 10.88 16.51 -0.56
C ALA A 64 9.39 16.67 -0.25
N LYS A 65 8.80 17.82 -0.62
CA LYS A 65 7.35 18.09 -0.46
C LYS A 65 6.49 17.08 -1.22
N VAL A 66 6.83 16.76 -2.47
CA VAL A 66 6.07 15.80 -3.28
C VAL A 66 6.21 14.38 -2.72
N ILE A 67 7.41 13.98 -2.35
CA ILE A 67 7.67 12.68 -1.73
C ILE A 67 6.88 12.52 -0.42
N GLU A 68 6.89 13.54 0.44
CA GLU A 68 6.10 13.52 1.68
C GLU A 68 4.60 13.38 1.38
N ARG A 69 4.10 14.11 0.38
CA ARG A 69 2.71 14.00 -0.06
C ARG A 69 2.39 12.60 -0.57
N MET A 70 3.29 11.95 -1.31
CA MET A 70 3.10 10.56 -1.76
C MET A 70 3.06 9.59 -0.59
N PHE A 71 3.97 9.71 0.37
CA PHE A 71 3.96 8.87 1.58
C PHE A 71 2.73 9.07 2.47
N ARG A 72 2.04 10.21 2.36
CA ARG A 72 0.80 10.46 3.12
C ARG A 72 -0.37 9.58 2.67
N GLU A 73 -0.32 9.02 1.46
CA GLU A 73 -1.32 8.05 0.98
C GLU A 73 -1.24 6.70 1.68
N GLY A 74 -0.15 6.44 2.41
CA GLY A 74 0.04 5.20 3.15
C GLY A 74 0.40 4.00 2.27
N PRO A 75 0.19 2.78 2.77
CA PRO A 75 0.61 1.54 2.09
C PRO A 75 -0.03 1.30 0.72
N GLU A 76 -1.22 1.84 0.48
CA GLU A 76 -1.92 1.75 -0.81
C GLU A 76 -1.22 2.56 -1.93
N GLY A 77 -0.32 3.47 -1.54
CA GLY A 77 0.44 4.30 -2.46
C GLY A 77 -0.39 5.39 -3.15
N PHE A 78 0.28 6.15 -4.01
CA PHE A 78 -0.35 7.26 -4.71
C PHE A 78 -1.25 6.76 -5.83
N LYS A 79 -2.57 6.75 -5.60
CA LYS A 79 -3.56 6.19 -6.53
C LYS A 79 -3.42 6.75 -7.94
N GLY A 80 -3.34 5.85 -8.92
CA GLY A 80 -3.17 6.20 -10.33
C GLY A 80 -1.77 6.69 -10.70
N GLY A 81 -0.83 6.73 -9.76
CA GLY A 81 0.55 7.18 -9.93
C GLY A 81 0.68 8.69 -9.95
N LEU A 82 1.84 9.19 -9.54
CA LEU A 82 2.14 10.61 -9.65
C LEU A 82 2.26 10.99 -11.13
N SER A 83 1.55 12.02 -11.57
CA SER A 83 1.71 12.62 -12.90
C SER A 83 2.49 13.92 -12.82
N ALA A 84 2.97 14.43 -13.95
CA ALA A 84 3.57 15.77 -14.00
C ALA A 84 2.59 16.87 -13.57
N GLU A 85 1.30 16.70 -13.87
CA GLU A 85 0.25 17.64 -13.45
C GLU A 85 0.03 17.61 -11.94
N ASN A 86 0.06 16.42 -11.31
CA ASN A 86 0.01 16.29 -9.86
C ASN A 86 1.21 16.98 -9.21
N TYR A 87 2.41 16.80 -9.76
CA TYR A 87 3.62 17.45 -9.26
C TYR A 87 3.48 18.97 -9.31
N ILE A 88 3.09 19.54 -10.47
CA ILE A 88 2.84 20.97 -10.63
C ILE A 88 1.78 21.46 -9.62
N ALA A 89 0.69 20.72 -9.43
CA ALA A 89 -0.35 21.10 -8.48
C ALA A 89 0.14 21.13 -7.02
N ILE A 90 1.10 20.26 -6.66
CA ILE A 90 1.69 20.21 -5.31
C ILE A 90 2.74 21.31 -5.10
N THR A 91 3.56 21.60 -6.11
CA THR A 91 4.74 22.48 -5.96
C THR A 91 4.54 23.88 -6.49
N GLY A 92 3.60 24.10 -7.42
CA GLY A 92 3.41 25.37 -8.13
C GLY A 92 4.49 25.66 -9.17
N THR A 93 5.32 24.67 -9.56
CA THR A 93 6.43 24.90 -10.49
C THR A 93 6.01 24.93 -11.96
N SER A 94 6.86 25.54 -12.80
CA SER A 94 6.72 25.46 -14.25
C SER A 94 6.84 24.02 -14.76
N ARG A 95 6.27 23.74 -15.94
CA ARG A 95 6.38 22.42 -16.58
C ARG A 95 7.84 22.01 -16.83
N ALA A 96 8.69 22.95 -17.26
CA ALA A 96 10.10 22.67 -17.50
C ALA A 96 10.84 22.27 -16.20
N THR A 97 10.58 22.98 -15.11
CA THR A 97 11.14 22.65 -13.78
C THR A 97 10.63 21.30 -13.30
N THR A 98 9.33 21.02 -13.44
CA THR A 98 8.75 19.73 -13.04
C THR A 98 9.34 18.56 -13.81
N THR A 99 9.53 18.68 -15.12
CA THR A 99 10.16 17.62 -15.92
C THR A 99 11.56 17.32 -15.43
N ARG A 100 12.35 18.37 -15.13
CA ARG A 100 13.71 18.22 -14.58
C ARG A 100 13.69 17.56 -13.21
N ASP A 101 12.90 18.08 -12.27
CA ASP A 101 12.81 17.52 -10.91
C ASP A 101 12.39 16.03 -10.93
N LEU A 102 11.44 15.65 -11.81
CA LEU A 102 10.99 14.27 -11.97
C LEU A 102 12.06 13.37 -12.60
N GLN A 103 12.81 13.89 -13.58
CA GLN A 103 13.93 13.18 -14.17
C GLN A 103 15.02 12.93 -13.12
N ASP A 104 15.41 13.96 -12.37
CA ASP A 104 16.40 13.85 -11.30
C ASP A 104 15.99 12.79 -10.27
N LEU A 105 14.71 12.77 -9.87
CA LEU A 105 14.15 11.78 -8.94
C LEU A 105 14.21 10.35 -9.48
N VAL A 106 14.05 10.17 -10.80
CA VAL A 106 14.18 8.85 -11.44
C VAL A 106 15.64 8.44 -11.55
N GLU A 107 16.52 9.34 -11.98
CA GLU A 107 17.97 9.08 -12.12
C GLU A 107 18.62 8.72 -10.77
N MET A 108 18.22 9.39 -9.69
CA MET A 108 18.69 9.02 -8.35
C MET A 108 18.05 7.73 -7.80
N GLY A 109 17.04 7.17 -8.50
CA GLY A 109 16.31 5.98 -8.11
C GLY A 109 15.29 6.21 -6.99
N ALA A 110 14.92 7.45 -6.68
CA ALA A 110 13.86 7.75 -5.71
C ALA A 110 12.47 7.44 -6.29
N LEU A 111 12.30 7.65 -7.59
CA LEU A 111 11.08 7.30 -8.32
C LEU A 111 11.35 6.30 -9.44
N ASN A 112 10.34 5.52 -9.79
CA ASN A 112 10.28 4.75 -11.01
C ASN A 112 9.26 5.34 -11.97
N ARG A 113 9.63 5.42 -13.24
CA ARG A 113 8.76 5.89 -14.33
C ARG A 113 8.14 4.69 -15.04
N THR A 114 6.83 4.74 -15.27
CA THR A 114 6.10 3.76 -16.10
C THR A 114 5.23 4.48 -17.13
N GLY A 115 4.94 3.79 -18.23
CA GLY A 115 4.12 4.33 -19.32
C GLY A 115 4.82 5.41 -20.14
N GLU A 116 4.09 5.94 -21.11
CA GLU A 116 4.65 6.86 -22.11
C GLU A 116 3.80 8.11 -22.31
N ARG A 117 4.47 9.22 -22.70
CA ARG A 117 3.85 10.52 -23.02
C ARG A 117 2.81 10.93 -21.97
N ARG A 118 1.54 11.07 -22.36
CA ARG A 118 0.42 11.50 -21.51
C ARG A 118 0.06 10.49 -20.41
N HIS A 119 0.44 9.23 -20.58
CA HIS A 119 0.19 8.16 -19.62
C HIS A 119 1.39 7.90 -18.70
N THR A 120 2.42 8.75 -18.73
CA THR A 120 3.56 8.65 -17.82
C THR A 120 3.09 8.75 -16.36
N ARG A 121 3.54 7.81 -15.52
CA ARG A 121 3.30 7.78 -14.08
C ARG A 121 4.60 7.52 -13.32
N TYR A 122 4.68 8.08 -12.13
CA TYR A 122 5.83 7.94 -11.24
C TYR A 122 5.42 7.31 -9.91
N TRP A 123 6.28 6.44 -9.40
CA TRP A 123 6.04 5.60 -8.22
C TRP A 123 7.24 5.66 -7.28
N LEU A 124 7.00 5.66 -5.97
CA LEU A 124 8.06 5.55 -4.97
C LEU A 124 8.81 4.23 -5.15
N MET A 125 10.13 4.29 -5.10
CA MET A 125 10.98 3.09 -5.22
C MET A 125 11.45 2.63 -3.85
N PHE A 126 11.03 1.43 -3.46
CA PHE A 126 11.48 0.78 -2.23
C PHE A 126 12.66 -0.16 -2.49
N GLU A 127 13.54 -0.29 -1.51
CA GLU A 127 14.76 -1.11 -1.62
C GLU A 127 14.48 -2.58 -1.99
N SER A 128 13.39 -3.15 -1.49
CA SER A 128 12.94 -4.51 -1.83
C SER A 128 12.63 -4.71 -3.32
N GLU A 129 12.37 -3.63 -4.05
CA GLU A 129 12.07 -3.66 -5.49
C GLU A 129 13.30 -3.39 -6.36
N ARG A 130 14.38 -2.83 -5.79
CA ARG A 130 15.66 -2.63 -6.49
C ARG A 130 16.37 -3.95 -6.77
N SER A 131 16.41 -4.87 -5.81
CA SER A 131 17.09 -6.17 -5.99
C SER A 131 16.53 -6.98 -7.16
N LYS A 132 15.21 -6.92 -7.41
CA LYS A 132 14.57 -7.62 -8.54
C LYS A 132 14.86 -6.97 -9.90
N ARG A 133 15.24 -5.69 -9.92
CA ARG A 133 15.45 -4.91 -11.15
C ARG A 133 16.88 -5.05 -11.68
N ASN A 134 17.86 -5.23 -10.80
CA ASN A 134 19.24 -5.55 -11.20
C ASN A 134 19.36 -6.92 -11.89
N ASP A 135 18.36 -7.80 -11.72
CA ASP A 135 18.30 -9.12 -12.37
C ASP A 135 17.60 -9.08 -13.75
N GLN A 136 17.02 -7.94 -14.16
CA GLN A 136 16.33 -7.81 -15.45
C GLN A 136 17.28 -7.13 -16.46
N PRO A 137 17.56 -7.75 -17.63
CA PRO A 137 18.40 -7.14 -18.65
C PRO A 137 17.80 -5.82 -19.15
N PRO A 138 18.61 -4.85 -19.61
CA PRO A 138 18.11 -3.60 -20.14
C PRO A 138 17.18 -3.90 -21.31
N THR A 139 15.97 -3.35 -21.27
CA THR A 139 15.08 -3.35 -22.43
C THR A 139 15.69 -2.38 -23.46
N GLU A 140 16.16 -2.94 -24.58
CA GLU A 140 16.61 -2.19 -25.77
C GLU A 140 15.49 -1.37 -26.41
#